data_AF-J0K5T5-F1
#
_entry.id   AF-J0K5T5-F1
#
_cell.length_a   1.000
_cell.length_b   1.000
_cell.length_c   1.000
_cell.angle_alpha   90.00
_cell.angle_beta   90.00
_cell.angle_gamma   90.00
#
_symmetry.space_group_name_H-M   'P 1'
#
loop_
_entity.id
_entity.type
_entity.pdbx_description
1 polymer ?
#
loop_
_entity_poly.entity_id
_entity_poly.type
_entity_poly.pdbx_seq_one_letter_code
_entity_poly.pdbx_strand_id
1 'polypeptide(L)'
;MRLAEFDSVFSAIAPLEDLNKTACAHHALKALQAALKDNDLGFDATELEQIAKGFIPKGYLWHFDANVLGNLALVREELLLGVKHTKGYLLWKQFLQTQN
;
A
#
# COMPACT_ATOMS: atom_id res chain seq x y z
N MET A 1 10.70 -20.17 -2.04
CA MET A 1 9.50 -19.88 -1.22
C MET A 1 8.99 -18.52 -1.65
N ARG A 2 7.77 -18.43 -2.19
CA ARG A 2 7.12 -17.15 -2.52
C ARG A 2 6.56 -16.55 -1.24
N LEU A 3 6.66 -15.23 -1.06
CA LEU A 3 6.15 -14.56 0.13
C LEU A 3 4.63 -14.48 0.06
N ALA A 4 3.96 -14.27 1.20
CA ALA A 4 2.51 -14.17 1.22
C ALA A 4 2.03 -13.09 0.24
N GLU A 5 1.10 -13.46 -0.63
CA GLU A 5 0.39 -12.55 -1.53
C GLU A 5 -0.95 -12.23 -0.86
N PHE A 6 -1.34 -10.95 -0.88
CA PHE A 6 -2.59 -10.49 -0.30
C PHE A 6 -3.50 -9.96 -1.39
N ASP A 7 -4.79 -10.30 -1.30
CA ASP A 7 -5.80 -9.67 -2.16
C ASP A 7 -5.89 -8.18 -1.79
N SER A 8 -5.43 -7.34 -2.71
CA SER A 8 -5.42 -5.89 -2.57
C SER A 8 -6.55 -5.27 -3.37
N VAL A 9 -7.22 -4.27 -2.81
CA VAL A 9 -8.28 -3.52 -3.51
C VAL A 9 -7.71 -2.42 -4.42
N PHE A 10 -6.46 -2.04 -4.19
CA PHE A 10 -5.73 -1.06 -4.98
C PHE A 10 -4.23 -1.24 -4.75
N SER A 11 -3.40 -0.87 -5.73
CA SER A 11 -1.96 -0.73 -5.50
C SER A 11 -1.38 0.43 -6.31
N ALA A 12 -0.25 0.94 -5.84
CA ALA A 12 0.50 1.99 -6.52
C ALA A 12 2.00 1.75 -6.38
N ILE A 13 2.76 2.15 -7.40
CA ILE A 13 4.23 2.16 -7.35
C ILE A 13 4.69 3.41 -6.62
N ALA A 14 5.27 3.22 -5.44
CA ALA A 14 5.83 4.29 -4.63
C ALA A 14 7.23 4.70 -5.12
N PRO A 15 7.60 5.98 -4.99
CA PRO A 15 8.95 6.44 -5.28
C PRO A 15 9.97 5.80 -4.33
N LEU A 16 11.14 5.44 -4.88
CA LEU A 16 12.20 4.71 -4.17
C LEU A 16 13.47 5.53 -3.88
N GLU A 17 13.61 6.70 -4.51
CA GLU A 17 14.79 7.57 -4.43
C GLU A 17 15.13 8.02 -2.99
N ASP A 18 14.12 8.24 -2.15
CA ASP A 18 14.26 8.54 -0.72
C ASP A 18 13.22 7.75 0.09
N LEU A 19 13.45 6.44 0.22
CA LEU A 19 12.48 5.52 0.82
C LEU A 19 12.04 5.96 2.23
N ASN A 20 10.81 6.47 2.33
CA ASN A 20 10.17 6.92 3.56
C ASN A 20 8.72 6.43 3.60
N LYS A 21 8.34 5.72 4.67
CA LYS A 21 6.98 5.14 4.80
C LYS A 21 5.86 6.14 4.61
N THR A 22 5.97 7.32 5.21
CA THR A 22 4.95 8.37 5.17
C THR A 22 4.84 8.95 3.76
N ALA A 23 5.96 9.20 3.09
CA ALA A 23 5.98 9.67 1.71
C ALA A 23 5.36 8.64 0.75
N CYS A 24 5.72 7.36 0.89
CA CYS A 24 5.13 6.28 0.10
C CYS A 24 3.61 6.18 0.31
N ALA A 25 3.15 6.22 1.56
CA ALA A 25 1.72 6.16 1.88
C ALA A 25 0.96 7.37 1.34
N HIS A 26 1.53 8.57 1.44
CA HIS A 26 0.94 9.78 0.86
C HIS A 26 0.83 9.68 -0.67
N HIS A 27 1.90 9.22 -1.34
CA HIS A 27 1.91 9.02 -2.78
C HIS A 27 0.84 8.01 -3.23
N ALA A 28 0.78 6.85 -2.57
CA ALA A 28 -0.21 5.82 -2.89
C ALA A 28 -1.64 6.30 -2.64
N LEU A 29 -1.87 7.08 -1.59
CA LEU A 29 -3.18 7.68 -1.32
C LEU A 29 -3.58 8.69 -2.40
N LYS A 30 -2.63 9.51 -2.90
CA LYS A 30 -2.89 10.40 -4.04
C LYS A 30 -3.23 9.62 -5.31
N ALA A 31 -2.55 8.51 -5.57
CA ALA A 31 -2.87 7.63 -6.68
C ALA A 31 -4.27 7.00 -6.54
N LEU A 32 -4.64 6.55 -5.33
CA LEU A 32 -5.98 6.04 -5.04
C LEU A 32 -7.06 7.11 -5.27
N GLN A 33 -6.86 8.32 -4.73
CA GLN A 33 -7.76 9.45 -4.94
C GLN A 33 -7.93 9.79 -6.43
N ALA A 34 -6.87 9.67 -7.24
CA ALA A 34 -6.94 9.89 -8.67
C ALA A 34 -7.74 8.77 -9.36
N ALA A 35 -7.49 7.50 -9.02
CA ALA A 35 -8.18 6.36 -9.60
C ALA A 35 -9.69 6.40 -9.34
N LEU A 36 -10.10 6.82 -8.15
CA LEU A 36 -11.52 6.91 -7.74
C LEU A 36 -12.32 7.98 -8.48
N LYS A 37 -11.69 8.84 -9.30
CA LYS A 37 -12.42 9.80 -10.14
C LYS A 37 -13.17 9.10 -11.27
N ASP A 38 -12.59 8.03 -11.80
CA ASP A 38 -13.04 7.37 -13.01
C ASP A 38 -13.43 5.89 -12.77
N ASN A 39 -13.21 5.38 -11.55
CA ASN A 39 -13.41 3.98 -11.22
C ASN A 39 -14.18 3.82 -9.91
N ASP A 40 -15.14 2.90 -9.91
CA ASP A 40 -15.72 2.36 -8.67
C ASP A 40 -14.89 1.16 -8.23
N LEU A 41 -14.18 1.33 -7.10
CA LEU A 41 -13.34 0.29 -6.50
C LEU A 41 -14.06 -0.47 -5.37
N GLY A 42 -15.37 -0.23 -5.18
CA GLY A 42 -16.20 -0.93 -4.20
C GLY A 42 -16.06 -0.44 -2.76
N PHE A 43 -15.58 0.79 -2.56
CA PHE A 43 -15.56 1.44 -1.24
C PHE A 43 -16.95 1.97 -0.88
N ASP A 44 -17.31 1.91 0.40
CA ASP A 44 -18.53 2.53 0.89
C ASP A 44 -18.40 4.05 1.06
N ALA A 45 -19.52 4.73 1.33
CA ALA A 45 -19.54 6.19 1.46
C ALA A 45 -18.64 6.74 2.59
N THR A 46 -18.49 6.00 3.69
CA THR A 46 -17.65 6.40 4.83
C THR A 46 -16.17 6.25 4.48
N GLU A 47 -15.82 5.15 3.82
CA GLU A 47 -14.48 4.88 3.32
C GLU A 47 -14.07 5.92 2.27
N LEU A 48 -14.95 6.25 1.33
CA LEU A 48 -14.73 7.29 0.33
C LEU A 48 -14.52 8.68 0.96
N GLU A 49 -15.28 9.02 2.00
CA GLU A 49 -15.10 10.29 2.73
C GLU A 49 -13.72 10.36 3.42
N GLN A 50 -13.28 9.26 4.04
CA GLN A 50 -11.95 9.17 4.66
C GLN A 50 -10.85 9.33 3.62
N ILE A 51 -10.96 8.62 2.49
CA ILE A 51 -10.00 8.70 1.39
C ILE A 51 -9.95 10.14 0.86
N ALA A 52 -11.09 10.80 0.62
CA ALA A 52 -11.14 12.18 0.13
C ALA A 52 -10.43 13.17 1.09
N LYS A 53 -10.53 12.94 2.41
CA LYS A 53 -9.85 13.73 3.44
C LYS A 53 -8.36 13.43 3.61
N GLY A 54 -7.83 12.45 2.87
CA GLY A 54 -6.43 12.06 2.96
C GLY A 54 -6.16 11.08 4.10
N PHE A 55 -7.16 10.34 4.56
CA PHE A 55 -7.00 9.23 5.50
C PHE A 55 -6.97 7.89 4.78
N ILE A 56 -6.33 6.91 5.41
CA ILE A 56 -6.48 5.50 5.04
C ILE A 56 -7.89 5.09 5.49
N PRO A 57 -8.70 4.45 4.62
CA PRO A 57 -10.04 4.01 5.01
C PRO A 57 -9.96 3.00 6.16
N LYS A 58 -10.92 3.05 7.07
CA LYS A 58 -10.95 2.18 8.25
C LYS A 58 -11.00 0.71 7.83
N GLY A 59 -10.23 -0.15 8.50
CA GLY A 59 -10.15 -1.57 8.17
C GLY A 59 -9.24 -1.88 6.97
N TYR A 60 -8.44 -0.91 6.51
CA TYR A 60 -7.39 -1.13 5.52
C TYR A 60 -6.04 -0.64 6.04
N LEU A 61 -4.99 -1.24 5.51
CA LEU A 61 -3.61 -0.87 5.77
C LEU A 61 -2.80 -0.89 4.47
N TRP A 62 -1.82 0.00 4.38
CA TRP A 62 -0.81 -0.07 3.34
C TRP A 62 0.18 -1.20 3.61
N HIS A 63 0.23 -2.14 2.68
CA HIS A 63 1.17 -3.24 2.64
C HIS A 63 2.31 -2.96 1.66
N PHE A 64 3.55 -3.00 2.16
CA PHE A 64 4.75 -2.95 1.33
C PHE A 64 4.99 -4.35 0.77
N ASP A 65 4.66 -4.56 -0.50
CA ASP A 65 4.74 -5.87 -1.13
C ASP A 65 6.20 -6.29 -1.32
N ALA A 66 6.58 -7.38 -0.65
CA ALA A 66 7.93 -7.88 -0.68
C ALA A 66 8.27 -8.64 -1.98
N ASN A 67 7.27 -9.04 -2.78
CA ASN A 67 7.47 -9.73 -4.05
C ASN A 67 7.72 -8.73 -5.20
N VAL A 68 7.22 -7.49 -5.09
CA VAL A 68 7.36 -6.44 -6.11
C VAL A 68 7.91 -5.17 -5.46
N LEU A 69 9.19 -4.86 -5.72
CA LEU A 69 9.84 -3.66 -5.20
C LEU A 69 9.06 -2.40 -5.59
N GLY A 70 8.75 -1.55 -4.60
CA GLY A 70 8.02 -0.30 -4.80
C GLY A 70 6.50 -0.45 -4.84
N ASN A 71 5.94 -1.65 -4.91
CA ASN A 71 4.49 -1.85 -4.92
C ASN A 71 3.87 -1.69 -3.53
N LEU A 72 3.10 -0.63 -3.33
CA LEU A 72 2.32 -0.41 -2.11
C LEU A 72 0.87 -0.81 -2.35
N ALA A 73 0.43 -1.87 -1.69
CA ALA A 73 -0.91 -2.44 -1.84
C ALA A 73 -1.82 -2.02 -0.69
N LEU A 74 -3.06 -1.63 -0.98
CA LEU A 74 -4.09 -1.39 0.03
C LEU A 74 -4.82 -2.71 0.30
N VAL A 75 -4.67 -3.22 1.52
CA VAL A 75 -5.15 -4.55 1.92
C VAL A 75 -6.08 -4.41 3.12
N ARG A 76 -7.10 -5.26 3.21
CA ARG A 76 -7.95 -5.34 4.41
C ARG A 76 -7.12 -5.71 5.63
N GLU A 77 -7.30 -4.95 6.70
CA GLU A 77 -6.57 -5.11 7.96
C GLU A 77 -6.70 -6.52 8.53
N GLU A 78 -7.89 -7.13 8.45
CA GLU A 78 -8.15 -8.49 8.94
C GLU A 78 -7.29 -9.55 8.22
N LEU A 79 -7.09 -9.40 6.91
CA LEU A 79 -6.29 -10.32 6.09
C LEU A 79 -4.81 -10.15 6.42
N LEU A 80 -4.38 -8.90 6.53
CA LEU A 80 -3.00 -8.55 6.85
C LEU A 80 -2.68 -9.11 8.25
N LEU A 81 -3.37 -8.64 9.29
CA LEU A 81 -3.13 -9.02 10.69
C LEU A 81 -3.31 -10.52 10.99
N GLY A 82 -4.04 -11.26 10.15
CA GLY A 82 -4.23 -12.70 10.28
C GLY A 82 -3.01 -13.56 9.94
N VAL A 83 -1.95 -13.01 9.34
CA VAL A 83 -0.76 -13.77 8.94
C VAL A 83 0.56 -13.18 9.45
N LYS A 84 1.60 -14.01 9.50
CA LYS A 84 2.94 -13.55 9.85
C LYS A 84 3.52 -12.72 8.69
N HIS A 85 3.59 -11.41 8.89
CA HIS A 85 4.10 -10.48 7.89
C HIS A 85 5.59 -10.67 7.61
N THR A 86 5.91 -10.73 6.33
CA THR A 86 7.22 -10.38 5.82
C THR A 86 7.37 -8.86 5.91
N LYS A 87 8.46 -8.40 6.53
CA LYS A 87 8.72 -6.96 6.73
C LYS A 87 9.08 -6.31 5.39
N GLY A 88 8.15 -6.21 4.44
CA GLY A 88 8.45 -5.83 3.04
C GLY A 88 9.18 -4.51 2.89
N TYR A 89 8.81 -3.50 3.69
CA TYR A 89 9.58 -2.25 3.76
C TYR A 89 11.06 -2.44 4.11
N LEU A 90 11.38 -3.36 5.02
CA LEU A 90 12.76 -3.65 5.40
C LEU A 90 13.51 -4.32 4.26
N LEU A 91 12.85 -5.22 3.53
CA LEU A 91 13.43 -5.87 2.36
C LEU A 91 13.70 -4.87 1.23
N TRP A 92 12.78 -3.93 0.98
CA TRP A 92 13.03 -2.84 0.03
C TRP A 92 14.22 -1.99 0.44
N LYS A 93 14.27 -1.60 1.72
CA LYS A 93 15.41 -0.82 2.25
C LYS A 93 16.73 -1.56 2.06
N GLN A 94 16.78 -2.85 2.37
CA GLN A 94 17.97 -3.68 2.19
C GLN A 94 18.36 -3.79 0.72
N PHE A 95 17.40 -4.01 -0.17
CA PHE A 95 17.64 -4.08 -1.61
C PHE A 95 18.24 -2.77 -2.13
N LEU A 96 17.62 -1.62 -1.82
CA LEU A 96 18.12 -0.32 -2.28
C LEU A 96 19.51 0.00 -1.73
N GLN A 97 19.82 -0.44 -0.52
CA GLN A 97 21.16 -0.30 0.07
C GLN A 97 22.24 -1.13 -0.64
N THR A 98 21.89 -2.26 -1.25
CA THR A 98 22.86 -3.14 -1.94
C THR A 98 23.01 -2.83 -3.43
N GLN A 99 22.20 -1.91 -3.97
CA GLN A 99 22.34 -1.43 -5.36
C GLN A 99 23.25 -0.19 -5.49
N ASN A 100 23.68 0.39 -4.37
CA ASN A 100 24.59 1.55 -4.33
C ASN A 100 26.06 1.13 -4.31
#